data_AF-A0A2V6JML0-F1
#
_entry.id   AF-A0A2V6JML0-F1
#
_cell.length_a   1.000
_cell.length_b   1.000
_cell.length_c   1.000
_cell.angle_alpha   90.00
_cell.angle_beta   90.00
_cell.angle_gamma   90.00
#
_symmetry.space_group_name_H-M   'P 1'
#
loop_
_entity.id
_entity.type
_entity.pdbx_description
1 polymer ?
#
loop_
_entity_poly.entity_id
_entity_poly.type
_entity_poly.pdbx_seq_one_letter_code
_entity_poly.pdbx_strand_id
1 'polypeptide(L)'
;MIGHISIGLELVNSLWRRLSTENAESWKQFSPPSEDVRLHLLHLIGAHHGEQQFGSPVVPKTPEAMALNYIDNLDARLEMFAAGYLTAKPLADRIFDRVWPLPGKLVKSLDRFQASATPAKSDDQLF
;
A
#
# COMPACT_ATOMS: atom_id res chain seq x y z
N MET A 1 15.27 -6.23 13.77
CA MET A 1 14.24 -5.23 13.44
C MET A 1 12.88 -5.84 13.80
N ILE A 2 12.56 -5.97 15.11
CA ILE A 2 11.36 -6.69 15.63
C ILE A 2 10.39 -5.71 16.37
N GLY A 3 10.58 -4.40 16.21
CA GLY A 3 9.89 -3.39 17.02
C GLY A 3 8.46 -3.08 16.56
N HIS A 4 8.28 -2.59 15.33
CA HIS A 4 7.04 -1.89 14.96
C HIS A 4 5.82 -2.79 14.88
N ILE A 5 5.96 -4.02 14.38
CA ILE A 5 4.84 -4.98 14.33
C ILE A 5 4.36 -5.31 15.75
N SER A 6 5.30 -5.64 16.65
CA SER A 6 5.01 -5.96 18.04
C SER A 6 4.38 -4.77 18.78
N ILE A 7 4.86 -3.55 18.52
CA ILE A 7 4.26 -2.31 19.03
C ILE A 7 2.83 -2.14 18.51
N GLY A 8 2.59 -2.37 17.21
CA GLY A 8 1.26 -2.28 16.61
C GLY A 8 0.27 -3.29 17.21
N LEU A 9 0.71 -4.53 17.40
CA LEU A 9 -0.09 -5.57 18.06
C LEU A 9 -0.45 -5.19 19.50
N GLU A 10 0.52 -4.67 20.27
CA GLU A 10 0.26 -4.28 21.67
C GLU A 10 -0.63 -3.03 21.77
N LEU A 11 -0.46 -2.07 20.86
CA LEU A 11 -1.32 -0.89 20.76
C LEU A 11 -2.77 -1.31 20.50
N VAL A 12 -2.99 -2.17 19.50
CA VAL A 12 -4.34 -2.65 19.17
C VAL A 12 -4.93 -3.47 20.31
N ASN A 13 -4.14 -4.34 20.95
CA ASN A 13 -4.60 -5.06 22.15
C ASN A 13 -4.99 -4.11 23.29
N SER A 14 -4.20 -3.06 23.53
CA SER A 14 -4.47 -2.07 24.58
C SER A 14 -5.75 -1.28 24.30
N LEU A 15 -5.93 -0.82 23.06
CA LEU A 15 -7.15 -0.14 22.64
C LEU A 15 -8.36 -1.07 22.71
N TRP A 16 -8.22 -2.32 22.28
CA TRP A 16 -9.29 -3.29 22.32
C TRP A 16 -9.78 -3.53 23.76
N ARG A 17 -8.88 -3.76 24.71
CA ARG A 17 -9.24 -3.98 26.14
C ARG A 17 -9.98 -2.79 26.74
N ARG A 18 -9.57 -1.57 26.39
CA ARG A 18 -10.24 -0.35 26.84
C ARG A 18 -11.66 -0.28 26.28
N LEU A 19 -11.80 -0.42 24.95
CA LEU A 19 -13.09 -0.33 24.27
C LEU A 19 -14.03 -1.48 24.64
N SER A 20 -13.51 -2.69 24.85
CA SER A 20 -14.32 -3.85 25.24
C SER A 20 -14.98 -3.65 26.61
N THR A 21 -14.29 -2.97 27.53
CA THR A 21 -14.83 -2.66 28.86
C THR A 21 -16.01 -1.69 28.76
N GLU A 22 -15.89 -0.68 27.89
CA GLU A 22 -16.90 0.36 27.70
C GLU A 22 -18.13 -0.15 26.89
N ASN A 23 -17.94 -1.17 26.04
CA ASN A 23 -18.94 -1.58 25.03
C ASN A 23 -19.42 -3.04 25.14
N ALA A 24 -19.07 -3.76 26.22
CA ALA A 24 -19.30 -5.20 26.36
C ALA A 24 -20.72 -5.66 26.02
N GLU A 25 -21.76 -4.98 26.54
CA GLU A 25 -23.15 -5.36 26.31
C GLU A 25 -23.63 -5.06 24.88
N SER A 26 -23.17 -3.95 24.30
CA SER A 26 -23.46 -3.57 22.91
C SER A 26 -22.89 -4.60 21.94
N TRP A 27 -21.63 -4.99 22.15
CA TRP A 27 -20.91 -5.87 21.24
C TRP A 27 -21.44 -7.30 21.20
N LYS A 28 -22.14 -7.77 22.24
CA LYS A 28 -22.83 -9.07 22.24
C LYS A 28 -23.89 -9.19 21.13
N GLN A 29 -24.39 -8.07 20.62
CA GLN A 29 -25.42 -8.03 19.58
C GLN A 29 -24.83 -8.11 18.16
N PHE A 30 -23.50 -8.00 18.03
CA PHE A 30 -22.83 -8.03 16.72
C PHE A 30 -22.37 -9.44 16.34
N SER A 31 -22.32 -9.67 15.03
CA SER A 31 -21.78 -10.88 14.43
C SER A 31 -20.82 -10.48 13.29
N PRO A 32 -19.61 -11.07 13.19
CA PRO A 32 -19.07 -12.13 14.04
C PRO A 32 -18.75 -11.69 15.48
N PRO A 33 -18.55 -12.64 16.41
CA PRO A 33 -18.20 -12.32 17.80
C PRO A 33 -16.99 -11.40 17.90
N SER A 34 -17.03 -10.47 18.86
CA SER A 34 -15.99 -9.44 18.99
C SER A 34 -14.58 -10.03 19.14
N GLU A 35 -14.42 -11.12 19.90
CA GLU A 35 -13.11 -11.77 20.04
C GLU A 35 -12.58 -12.37 18.73
N ASP A 36 -13.45 -12.89 17.86
CA ASP A 36 -13.04 -13.38 16.54
C ASP A 36 -12.56 -12.22 15.65
N VAL A 37 -13.27 -11.08 15.70
CA VAL A 37 -12.84 -9.85 15.02
C VAL A 37 -11.48 -9.38 15.55
N ARG A 38 -11.26 -9.40 16.87
CA ARG A 38 -9.97 -9.05 17.47
C ARG A 38 -8.86 -9.94 16.96
N LEU A 39 -9.06 -11.26 16.99
CA LEU A 39 -8.06 -12.23 16.53
C LEU A 39 -7.76 -12.05 15.04
N HIS A 40 -8.79 -11.81 14.23
CA HIS A 40 -8.61 -11.53 12.81
C HIS A 40 -7.78 -10.26 12.60
N LEU A 41 -8.09 -9.16 13.29
CA LEU A 41 -7.35 -7.91 13.20
C LEU A 41 -5.88 -8.06 13.62
N LEU A 42 -5.61 -8.80 14.70
CA LEU A 42 -4.24 -9.09 15.14
C LEU A 42 -3.50 -9.96 14.12
N HIS A 43 -4.17 -10.90 13.47
CA HIS A 43 -3.57 -11.68 12.40
C HIS A 43 -3.23 -10.81 11.19
N LEU A 44 -4.11 -9.88 10.77
CA LEU A 44 -3.82 -8.92 9.69
C LEU A 44 -2.55 -8.11 9.99
N ILE A 45 -2.46 -7.55 11.20
CA ILE A 45 -1.28 -6.77 11.64
C ILE A 45 -0.05 -7.68 11.76
N GLY A 46 -0.19 -8.90 12.26
CA GLY A 46 0.94 -9.83 12.35
C GLY A 46 1.42 -10.32 10.98
N ALA A 47 0.55 -10.35 9.97
CA ALA A 47 0.82 -10.97 8.68
C ALA A 47 1.18 -9.97 7.56
N HIS A 48 1.03 -8.66 7.77
CA HIS A 48 1.13 -7.66 6.69
C HIS A 48 2.50 -7.62 5.98
N HIS A 49 3.58 -8.12 6.60
CA HIS A 49 4.89 -8.25 5.95
C HIS A 49 4.98 -9.45 4.99
N GLY A 50 3.96 -10.31 4.97
CA GLY A 50 3.91 -11.48 4.10
C GLY A 50 4.76 -12.63 4.61
N GLU A 51 6.01 -12.71 4.14
CA GLU A 51 6.88 -13.85 4.41
C GLU A 51 7.80 -13.62 5.62
N GLN A 52 8.21 -14.71 6.27
CA GLN A 52 9.13 -14.64 7.42
C GLN A 52 10.46 -13.98 7.08
N GLN A 53 10.94 -14.15 5.84
CA GLN A 53 12.17 -13.51 5.36
C GLN A 53 12.09 -11.98 5.30
N PHE A 54 10.88 -11.41 5.22
CA PHE A 54 10.65 -9.96 5.27
C PHE A 54 10.33 -9.47 6.69
N GLY A 55 10.56 -10.31 7.71
CA GLY A 55 10.32 -9.99 9.11
C GLY A 55 8.88 -10.21 9.58
N SER A 56 8.04 -10.90 8.79
CA SER A 56 6.69 -11.23 9.21
C SER A 56 6.70 -12.30 10.31
N PRO A 57 6.10 -12.07 11.50
CA PRO A 57 5.99 -13.10 12.53
C PRO A 57 5.09 -14.27 12.12
N VAL A 58 4.08 -14.00 11.27
CA VAL A 58 3.18 -15.01 10.71
C VAL A 58 2.96 -14.75 9.23
N VAL A 59 2.65 -15.78 8.46
CA VAL A 59 2.25 -15.61 7.05
C VAL A 59 0.76 -15.25 6.93
N PRO A 60 0.35 -14.56 5.84
CA PRO A 60 -1.06 -14.38 5.50
C PRO A 60 -1.78 -15.73 5.38
N LYS A 61 -2.89 -15.86 6.12
CA LYS A 61 -3.73 -17.07 6.19
C LYS A 61 -5.18 -16.81 5.78
N THR A 62 -5.53 -15.56 5.49
CA THR A 62 -6.86 -15.17 5.01
C THR A 62 -6.72 -14.32 3.75
N PRO A 63 -7.76 -14.24 2.90
CA PRO A 63 -7.76 -13.38 1.71
C PRO A 63 -7.48 -11.91 2.03
N GLU A 64 -8.03 -11.40 3.13
CA GLU A 64 -7.83 -10.03 3.60
C GLU A 64 -6.37 -9.78 4.01
N ALA A 65 -5.75 -10.73 4.71
CA ALA A 65 -4.33 -10.63 5.07
C ALA A 65 -3.43 -10.63 3.82
N MET A 66 -3.77 -11.43 2.82
CA MET A 66 -3.03 -11.51 1.57
C MET A 66 -3.14 -10.18 0.79
N ALA A 67 -4.36 -9.65 0.68
CA ALA A 67 -4.61 -8.37 0.04
C ALA A 67 -3.89 -7.22 0.76
N LEU A 68 -3.96 -7.17 2.09
CA LEU A 68 -3.29 -6.16 2.91
C LEU A 68 -1.78 -6.18 2.68
N ASN A 69 -1.14 -7.34 2.73
CA ASN A 69 0.29 -7.48 2.45
C ASN A 69 0.68 -6.94 1.06
N TYR A 70 -0.10 -7.24 0.03
CA TYR A 70 0.20 -6.75 -1.32
C TYR A 70 0.00 -5.24 -1.47
N ILE A 71 -1.05 -4.68 -0.85
CA ILE A 71 -1.32 -3.25 -0.90
C ILE A 71 -0.24 -2.48 -0.13
N ASP A 72 0.17 -2.96 1.04
CA ASP A 72 1.25 -2.35 1.84
C ASP A 72 2.59 -2.35 1.08
N ASN A 73 2.95 -3.47 0.46
CA ASN A 73 4.17 -3.54 -0.36
C ASN A 73 4.11 -2.62 -1.59
N LEU A 74 2.94 -2.54 -2.23
CA LEU A 74 2.72 -1.66 -3.37
C LEU A 74 2.88 -0.20 -2.96
N ASP A 75 2.24 0.22 -1.87
CA ASP A 75 2.32 1.59 -1.35
C ASP A 75 3.77 1.99 -1.05
N ALA A 76 4.49 1.14 -0.32
CA ALA A 76 5.90 1.36 -0.01
C ALA A 76 6.77 1.53 -1.27
N ARG A 77 6.53 0.71 -2.30
CA ARG A 77 7.25 0.83 -3.58
C ARG A 77 6.89 2.11 -4.32
N LEU A 78 5.61 2.50 -4.34
CA LEU A 78 5.17 3.73 -4.99
C LEU A 78 5.75 4.97 -4.31
N GLU A 79 5.82 4.97 -2.98
CA GLU A 79 6.46 6.04 -2.22
C GLU A 79 7.97 6.12 -2.54
N MET A 80 8.65 4.98 -2.64
CA MET A 80 10.05 4.95 -3.08
C MET A 80 10.24 5.51 -4.50
N PHE A 81 9.30 5.28 -5.43
CA PHE A 81 9.33 5.91 -6.75
C PHE A 81 9.16 7.43 -6.64
N ALA A 82 8.17 7.88 -5.86
CA ALA A 82 7.89 9.30 -5.65
C ALA A 82 9.12 10.03 -5.07
N ALA A 83 9.70 9.52 -3.98
CA ALA A 83 10.92 10.04 -3.38
C ALA A 83 12.11 9.98 -4.35
N GLY A 84 12.21 8.90 -5.13
CA GLY A 84 13.25 8.73 -6.13
C GLY A 84 13.22 9.78 -7.22
N TYR A 85 12.04 10.16 -7.74
CA TYR A 85 11.93 11.23 -8.74
C TYR A 85 12.35 12.61 -8.23
N LEU A 86 12.32 12.84 -6.91
CA LEU A 86 12.74 14.10 -6.29
C LEU A 86 14.25 14.17 -6.04
N THR A 87 14.89 13.01 -5.84
CA THR A 87 16.27 12.95 -5.31
C THR A 87 17.28 12.33 -6.26
N ALA A 88 16.85 11.49 -7.21
CA ALA A 88 17.75 10.80 -8.11
C ALA A 88 18.36 11.74 -9.16
N LYS A 89 19.64 11.50 -9.48
CA LYS A 89 20.36 12.27 -10.49
C LYS A 89 19.75 12.00 -11.88
N PRO A 90 19.42 13.04 -12.68
CA PRO A 90 19.00 12.84 -14.06
C PRO A 90 20.17 12.34 -14.91
N LEU A 91 19.94 11.30 -15.72
CA LEU A 91 20.92 10.72 -16.63
C LEU A 91 20.62 11.06 -18.10
N ALA A 92 19.34 11.16 -18.44
CA ALA A 92 18.84 11.59 -19.75
C ALA A 92 17.42 12.13 -19.60
N ASP A 93 16.80 12.56 -20.69
CA ASP A 93 15.39 12.96 -20.66
C ASP A 93 14.53 11.81 -20.11
N ARG A 94 13.76 12.12 -19.06
CA ARG A 94 12.90 11.19 -18.30
C ARG A 94 13.60 10.01 -17.61
N ILE A 95 14.92 9.84 -17.72
CA ILE A 95 15.68 8.73 -17.12
C ILE A 95 16.53 9.25 -15.97
N PHE A 96 16.37 8.64 -14.80
CA PHE A 96 17.11 8.96 -13.58
C PHE A 96 17.94 7.77 -13.13
N ASP A 97 18.96 8.04 -12.32
CA ASP A 97 19.79 7.00 -11.75
C ASP A 97 19.00 6.05 -10.84
N ARG A 98 19.58 4.89 -10.54
CA ARG A 98 18.96 3.88 -9.68
C ARG A 98 18.83 4.39 -8.26
N VAL A 99 17.66 4.15 -7.67
CA VAL A 99 17.40 4.33 -6.24
C VAL A 99 17.17 2.96 -5.62
N TRP A 100 17.99 2.59 -4.65
CA TRP A 100 17.79 1.33 -3.92
C TRP A 100 16.63 1.46 -2.93
N PRO A 101 15.77 0.43 -2.71
CA PRO A 101 15.76 -0.91 -3.31
C PRO A 101 15.01 -1.11 -4.64
N LEU A 102 14.64 -0.06 -5.38
CA LEU A 102 13.91 -0.23 -6.65
C LEU A 102 14.74 -0.98 -7.71
N PRO A 103 14.08 -1.77 -8.58
CA PRO A 103 14.74 -2.47 -9.65
C PRO A 103 15.13 -1.51 -10.77
N GLY A 104 16.42 -1.28 -10.94
CA GLY A 104 16.97 -0.53 -12.08
C GLY A 104 16.84 1.00 -11.99
N LYS A 105 16.98 1.64 -13.14
CA LYS A 105 16.90 3.10 -13.31
C LYS A 105 15.43 3.55 -13.26
N LEU A 106 15.18 4.72 -12.71
CA LEU A 106 13.82 5.27 -12.69
C LEU A 106 13.50 5.93 -14.03
N VAL A 107 12.27 5.76 -14.49
CA VAL A 107 11.78 6.36 -15.73
C VAL A 107 10.48 7.08 -15.43
N LYS A 108 10.44 8.39 -15.69
CA LYS A 108 9.23 9.19 -15.47
C LYS A 108 8.10 8.72 -16.40
N SER A 109 6.92 8.52 -15.83
CA SER A 109 5.69 8.19 -16.56
C SER A 109 5.42 9.15 -17.72
N LEU A 110 4.69 8.67 -18.72
CA LEU A 110 4.24 9.50 -19.83
C LEU A 110 3.34 10.63 -19.34
N ASP A 111 3.35 11.75 -20.05
CA ASP A 111 2.34 12.77 -19.88
C ASP A 111 0.96 12.20 -20.22
N ARG A 112 -0.09 12.85 -19.69
CA ARG A 112 -1.47 12.46 -20.00
C ARG A 112 -1.65 12.51 -21.52
N PHE A 113 -2.28 11.46 -22.06
CA PHE A 113 -2.64 11.41 -23.46
C PHE A 113 -3.44 12.66 -23.84
N GLN A 114 -2.99 13.35 -24.87
CA GLN A 114 -3.74 14.42 -25.52
C GLN A 114 -4.00 13.97 -26.95
N ALA A 115 -5.26 13.96 -27.36
CA ALA A 115 -5.59 13.73 -28.77
C ALA A 115 -4.95 14.85 -29.59
N SER A 116 -4.13 14.48 -30.57
CA SER A 116 -3.62 15.43 -31.56
C SER A 116 -4.81 16.11 -32.23
N ALA A 117 -4.85 17.45 -32.24
CA ALA A 117 -5.87 18.19 -32.97
C ALA A 117 -5.89 17.67 -34.42
N THR A 118 -7.03 17.14 -34.86
CA THR A 118 -7.24 16.79 -36.27
C THR A 118 -6.97 18.04 -37.08
N PRO A 119 -6.05 18.03 -38.06
CA PRO A 119 -5.89 19.18 -38.94
C PRO A 119 -7.24 19.40 -39.64
N ALA A 120 -7.83 20.58 -39.43
CA ALA A 120 -9.05 20.97 -40.11
C ALA A 120 -8.81 20.80 -41.62
N LYS A 121 -9.63 19.98 -42.29
CA LYS A 121 -9.66 19.98 -43.75
C LYS A 121 -10.03 21.41 -44.15
N SER A 122 -9.13 22.08 -44.85
CA SER A 122 -9.45 23.33 -45.54
C SER A 122 -10.49 22.99 -46.61
N ASP A 123 -11.75 23.33 -46.34
CA ASP A 123 -12.77 23.48 -47.37
C ASP A 123 -12.35 24.65 -48.26
N ASP A 124 -11.51 24.37 -49.25
CA ASP A 124 -11.21 25.33 -50.31
C ASP A 124 -10.99 24.59 -51.63
N GLN A 125 -12.10 24.30 -52.30
CA GLN A 125 -12.26 24.39 -53.76
C GLN A 125 -13.70 23.99 -54.14
N LEU A 126 -14.64 24.90 -53.86
CA LEU A 126 -15.72 25.17 -54.80
C LEU A 126 -15.11 26.10 -55.85
N PHE A 127 -14.70 25.57 -57.00
CA PHE A 127 -14.82 26.13 -58.35
C PHE A 127 -14.37 25.08 -59.36
#